data_AF-A0A161XT79-F1
#
_entry.id   AF-A0A161XT79-F1
#
_cell.length_a   1.000
_cell.length_b   1.000
_cell.length_c   1.000
_cell.angle_alpha   90.00
_cell.angle_beta   90.00
_cell.angle_gamma   90.00
#
_symmetry.space_group_name_H-M   'P 1'
#
loop_
_entity.id
_entity.type
_entity.pdbx_description
1 polymer ?
#
loop_
_entity_poly.entity_id
_entity_poly.type
_entity_poly.pdbx_seq_one_letter_code
_entity_poly.pdbx_strand_id
1 'polypeptide(L)'
;MEPSQLLHYLPTYRVLICLRCNYAIQPGAVARHLKEIHHLRHLSRRPFVDYASGFKLSQPSDAVLPDETQFPVPLLPVQNGLACSFAGCAHLCVTAKRMKQHWVSVHRISASELGDFWDPVPLQTFFRGNALRYFTNPALLISLSSDKSGGLTNTTSATPASSENRESRPYQMLIASDAGLLDHYRNYTYKTLSCGPETDDAFRIIVPQLAHQFPFLLHGILSCSSLHLASIDPKNRSYYTIQSIQHADQAAPAFRWATMNVDSNNSQAVLAFAFFLVVYALGSESNDQPLFLSKDNNQGEDAPSLEWIEILRNGCSMLCPVWTELTTSPLAPFTALWRDDLDVPTNPNDPLLITLLSVIPEYESELTDYYIYRDSAVKLAQAFAFIKRYDS
;
A
#
# COMPACT_ATOMS: atom_id res chain seq x y z
N MET A 1 -29.39 0.86 -31.51
CA MET A 1 -27.94 1.18 -31.49
C MET A 1 -27.29 -0.15 -31.25
N GLU A 2 -26.64 -0.65 -32.27
CA GLU A 2 -26.29 -2.06 -32.34
C GLU A 2 -25.00 -2.33 -31.55
N PRO A 3 -24.84 -3.54 -30.98
CA PRO A 3 -23.61 -3.88 -30.26
C PRO A 3 -22.34 -3.60 -31.06
N SER A 4 -22.36 -3.89 -32.36
CA SER A 4 -21.27 -3.64 -33.32
C SER A 4 -20.93 -2.16 -33.56
N GLN A 5 -21.80 -1.22 -33.18
CA GLN A 5 -21.56 0.23 -33.27
C GLN A 5 -20.78 0.78 -32.05
N LEU A 6 -20.57 -0.03 -31.03
CA LEU A 6 -19.91 0.36 -29.78
C LEU A 6 -18.80 -0.61 -29.36
N LEU A 7 -18.98 -1.91 -29.64
CA LEU A 7 -18.11 -3.00 -29.23
C LEU A 7 -17.58 -3.73 -30.46
N HIS A 8 -16.26 -3.93 -30.51
CA HIS A 8 -15.59 -4.64 -31.61
C HIS A 8 -14.68 -5.74 -31.05
N TYR A 9 -14.91 -6.98 -31.48
CA TYR A 9 -14.12 -8.14 -31.05
C TYR A 9 -12.91 -8.33 -31.97
N LEU A 10 -11.70 -8.44 -31.40
CA LEU A 10 -10.48 -8.81 -32.11
C LEU A 10 -10.16 -10.30 -31.85
N PRO A 11 -10.34 -11.21 -32.83
CA PRO A 11 -10.16 -12.65 -32.63
C PRO A 11 -8.74 -13.06 -32.22
N THR A 12 -7.71 -12.38 -32.76
CA THR A 12 -6.29 -12.69 -32.53
C THR A 12 -5.91 -12.64 -31.05
N TYR A 13 -6.32 -11.57 -30.36
CA TYR A 13 -5.99 -11.33 -28.94
C TYR A 13 -7.12 -11.75 -27.99
N ARG A 14 -8.29 -12.13 -28.54
CA ARG A 14 -9.52 -12.46 -27.81
C ARG A 14 -10.02 -11.33 -26.90
N VAL A 15 -10.00 -10.09 -27.40
CA VAL A 15 -10.41 -8.89 -26.65
C VAL A 15 -11.62 -8.21 -27.29
N LEU A 16 -12.44 -7.57 -26.45
CA LEU A 16 -13.61 -6.78 -26.88
C LEU A 16 -13.36 -5.29 -26.64
N ILE A 17 -13.02 -4.55 -27.69
CA ILE A 17 -12.69 -3.11 -27.62
C ILE A 17 -13.97 -2.27 -27.61
N CYS A 18 -14.06 -1.30 -26.72
CA CYS A 18 -15.04 -0.22 -26.80
C CYS A 18 -14.56 0.87 -27.76
N LEU A 19 -15.28 1.07 -28.87
CA LEU A 19 -14.99 2.05 -29.93
C LEU A 19 -15.13 3.51 -29.50
N ARG A 20 -15.74 3.79 -28.33
CA ARG A 20 -15.80 5.14 -27.75
C ARG A 20 -14.69 5.42 -26.74
N CYS A 21 -14.17 4.39 -26.08
CA CYS A 21 -13.17 4.54 -25.03
C CYS A 21 -11.76 4.13 -25.47
N ASN A 22 -11.63 3.42 -26.59
CA ASN A 22 -10.40 2.92 -27.18
C ASN A 22 -9.55 2.15 -26.15
N TYR A 23 -10.19 1.13 -25.54
CA TYR A 23 -9.57 0.10 -24.72
C TYR A 23 -10.49 -1.15 -24.66
N ALA A 24 -9.93 -2.29 -24.29
CA ALA A 24 -10.61 -3.59 -24.16
C ALA A 24 -11.36 -3.72 -22.82
N ILE A 25 -12.61 -4.18 -22.88
CA ILE A 25 -13.41 -4.49 -21.70
C ILE A 25 -13.16 -5.95 -21.27
N GLN A 26 -12.99 -6.17 -19.97
CA GLN A 26 -12.89 -7.52 -19.40
C GLN A 26 -14.24 -8.27 -19.49
N PRO A 27 -14.26 -9.61 -19.54
CA PRO A 27 -15.49 -10.39 -19.77
C PRO A 27 -16.60 -10.08 -18.75
N GLY A 28 -16.28 -10.11 -17.45
CA GLY A 28 -17.22 -9.79 -16.37
C GLY A 28 -17.54 -8.30 -16.22
N ALA A 29 -16.83 -7.41 -16.91
CA ALA A 29 -16.97 -5.96 -16.74
C ALA A 29 -17.92 -5.29 -17.75
N VAL A 30 -18.37 -5.99 -18.80
CA VAL A 30 -19.19 -5.39 -19.89
C VAL A 30 -20.46 -4.72 -19.35
N ALA A 31 -21.25 -5.43 -18.53
CA ALA A 31 -22.48 -4.89 -17.96
C ALA A 31 -22.27 -3.66 -17.03
N ARG A 32 -21.08 -3.57 -16.41
CA ARG A 32 -20.65 -2.45 -15.54
C ARG A 32 -20.17 -1.25 -16.36
N HIS A 33 -19.24 -1.47 -17.29
CA HIS A 33 -18.72 -0.45 -18.21
C HIS A 33 -19.85 0.31 -18.94
N LEU A 34 -20.85 -0.44 -19.46
CA LEU A 34 -22.00 0.15 -20.15
C LEU A 34 -22.92 0.97 -19.22
N LYS A 35 -22.97 0.68 -17.91
CA LYS A 35 -23.70 1.46 -16.90
C LYS A 35 -22.93 2.72 -16.50
N GLU A 36 -21.63 2.58 -16.24
CA GLU A 36 -20.83 3.60 -15.57
C GLU A 36 -20.20 4.61 -16.54
N ILE A 37 -19.84 4.20 -17.76
CA ILE A 37 -19.16 5.06 -18.77
C ILE A 37 -20.10 5.46 -19.92
N HIS A 38 -21.16 4.69 -20.16
CA HIS A 38 -22.13 4.95 -21.24
C HIS A 38 -23.59 5.12 -20.76
N HIS A 39 -23.81 5.08 -19.44
CA HIS A 39 -25.10 5.36 -18.78
C HIS A 39 -26.31 4.62 -19.37
N LEU A 40 -26.08 3.43 -19.94
CA LEU A 40 -27.12 2.65 -20.61
C LEU A 40 -28.07 2.01 -19.58
N ARG A 41 -29.37 2.27 -19.77
CA ARG A 41 -30.46 1.72 -18.95
C ARG A 41 -30.45 0.18 -19.00
N HIS A 42 -30.93 -0.46 -17.94
CA HIS A 42 -30.84 -1.92 -17.74
C HIS A 42 -31.31 -2.74 -18.95
N LEU A 43 -32.51 -2.45 -19.47
CA LEU A 43 -33.07 -3.15 -20.64
C LEU A 43 -32.19 -3.01 -21.89
N SER A 44 -31.62 -1.82 -22.11
CA SER A 44 -30.75 -1.51 -23.24
C SER A 44 -29.36 -2.15 -23.16
N ARG A 45 -28.94 -2.68 -21.99
CA ARG A 45 -27.64 -3.33 -21.81
C ARG A 45 -27.62 -4.80 -22.23
N ARG A 46 -28.76 -5.51 -22.20
CA ARG A 46 -28.83 -6.95 -22.51
C ARG A 46 -28.19 -7.30 -23.87
N PRO A 47 -28.57 -6.68 -25.02
CA PRO A 47 -28.01 -7.06 -26.32
C PRO A 47 -26.49 -6.92 -26.44
N PHE A 48 -25.87 -6.02 -25.68
CA PHE A 48 -24.42 -5.84 -25.66
C PHE A 48 -23.70 -6.91 -24.82
N VAL A 49 -24.34 -7.38 -23.74
CA VAL A 49 -23.84 -8.49 -22.90
C VAL A 49 -24.03 -9.82 -23.63
N ASP A 50 -25.19 -10.00 -24.28
CA ASP A 50 -25.51 -11.17 -25.10
C ASP A 50 -24.57 -11.25 -26.32
N TYR A 51 -24.27 -10.12 -26.97
CA TYR A 51 -23.24 -10.04 -28.01
C TYR A 51 -21.84 -10.38 -27.48
N ALA A 52 -21.46 -9.86 -26.30
CA ALA A 52 -20.16 -10.15 -25.71
C ALA A 52 -19.99 -11.62 -25.29
N SER A 53 -21.06 -12.29 -24.83
CA SER A 53 -21.02 -13.69 -24.39
C SER A 53 -20.86 -14.68 -25.55
N GLY A 54 -21.19 -14.27 -26.79
CA GLY A 54 -20.92 -15.04 -28.01
C GLY A 54 -19.44 -15.19 -28.37
N PHE A 55 -18.52 -14.49 -27.68
CA PHE A 55 -17.08 -14.54 -27.94
C PHE A 55 -16.29 -15.13 -26.76
N LYS A 56 -15.29 -15.96 -27.07
CA LYS A 56 -14.34 -16.48 -26.07
C LYS A 56 -13.30 -15.42 -25.73
N LEU A 57 -13.64 -14.52 -24.81
CA LEU A 57 -12.79 -13.42 -24.35
C LEU A 57 -11.68 -13.89 -23.38
N SER A 58 -10.45 -13.38 -23.53
CA SER A 58 -9.32 -13.60 -22.60
C SER A 58 -9.37 -12.66 -21.40
N GLN A 59 -8.78 -13.08 -20.28
CA GLN A 59 -8.50 -12.21 -19.13
C GLN A 59 -7.21 -11.38 -19.36
N PRO A 60 -6.95 -10.31 -18.60
CA PRO A 60 -5.78 -9.44 -18.82
C PRO A 60 -4.40 -10.10 -18.70
N SER A 61 -4.29 -11.17 -17.90
CA SER A 61 -3.09 -12.02 -17.81
C SER A 61 -2.86 -12.82 -19.09
N ASP A 62 -3.95 -13.27 -19.72
CA ASP A 62 -3.99 -14.29 -20.77
C ASP A 62 -4.17 -13.68 -22.18
N ALA A 63 -4.16 -12.35 -22.27
CA ALA A 63 -4.17 -11.63 -23.53
C ALA A 63 -2.80 -11.76 -24.21
N VAL A 64 -2.80 -12.37 -25.40
CA VAL A 64 -1.60 -12.53 -26.22
C VAL A 64 -1.09 -11.14 -26.64
N LEU A 65 0.21 -10.90 -26.47
CA LEU A 65 0.85 -9.66 -26.95
C LEU A 65 1.12 -9.77 -28.46
N PRO A 66 1.00 -8.66 -29.22
CA PRO A 66 1.24 -8.67 -30.67
C PRO A 66 2.71 -8.98 -31.02
N ASP A 67 2.91 -9.64 -32.15
CA ASP A 67 4.22 -9.76 -32.79
C ASP A 67 4.62 -8.48 -33.57
N GLU A 68 5.80 -8.51 -34.20
CA GLU A 68 6.38 -7.40 -34.95
C GLU A 68 5.54 -6.93 -36.15
N THR A 69 4.70 -7.80 -36.72
CA THR A 69 3.78 -7.50 -37.83
C THR A 69 2.40 -7.02 -37.35
N GLN A 70 2.09 -7.28 -36.08
CA GLN A 70 0.79 -7.01 -35.45
C GLN A 70 0.72 -5.68 -34.69
N PHE A 71 1.84 -4.96 -34.57
CA PHE A 71 1.92 -3.64 -33.94
C PHE A 71 1.97 -2.51 -34.98
N PRO A 72 1.16 -1.43 -34.87
CA PRO A 72 0.20 -1.16 -33.81
C PRO A 72 -1.12 -1.92 -33.98
N VAL A 73 -1.67 -2.40 -32.88
CA VAL A 73 -2.98 -3.05 -32.83
C VAL A 73 -4.07 -2.04 -33.21
N PRO A 74 -4.97 -2.34 -34.17
CA PRO A 74 -6.06 -1.45 -34.55
C PRO A 74 -6.99 -1.10 -33.38
N LEU A 75 -7.63 0.07 -33.47
CA LEU A 75 -8.63 0.58 -32.50
C LEU A 75 -8.10 0.88 -31.08
N LEU A 76 -6.79 0.75 -30.83
CA LEU A 76 -6.13 1.16 -29.59
C LEU A 76 -5.24 2.39 -29.80
N PRO A 77 -5.21 3.36 -28.86
CA PRO A 77 -4.42 4.57 -29.02
C PRO A 77 -2.94 4.25 -28.81
N VAL A 78 -2.10 4.60 -29.80
CA VAL A 78 -0.65 4.61 -29.63
C VAL A 78 -0.26 5.79 -28.75
N GLN A 79 0.61 5.55 -27.77
CA GLN A 79 1.11 6.52 -26.81
C GLN A 79 2.64 6.60 -26.92
N ASN A 80 3.21 7.79 -26.73
CA ASN A 80 4.66 7.91 -26.59
C ASN A 80 5.05 7.39 -25.21
N GLY A 81 5.96 6.42 -25.15
CA GLY A 81 6.50 5.87 -23.91
C GLY A 81 7.97 5.49 -24.05
N LEU A 82 8.46 4.75 -23.07
CA LEU A 82 9.87 4.49 -22.83
C LEU A 82 10.09 2.98 -22.62
N ALA A 83 11.07 2.42 -23.31
CA ALA A 83 11.61 1.09 -23.07
C ALA A 83 12.86 1.18 -22.19
N CYS A 84 13.08 0.19 -21.33
CA CYS A 84 14.31 0.10 -20.54
C CYS A 84 15.49 -0.26 -21.46
N SER A 85 16.57 0.53 -21.46
CA SER A 85 17.75 0.26 -22.30
C SER A 85 18.72 -0.78 -21.69
N PHE A 86 18.30 -1.50 -20.65
CA PHE A 86 19.13 -2.49 -19.97
C PHE A 86 19.06 -3.84 -20.69
N ALA A 87 20.21 -4.47 -20.95
CA ALA A 87 20.29 -5.71 -21.71
C ALA A 87 19.40 -6.82 -21.11
N GLY A 88 18.45 -7.33 -21.91
CA GLY A 88 17.49 -8.36 -21.50
C GLY A 88 16.26 -7.84 -20.72
N CYS A 89 16.11 -6.53 -20.49
CA CYS A 89 14.94 -5.99 -19.82
C CYS A 89 13.81 -5.60 -20.80
N ALA A 90 12.65 -6.24 -20.66
CA ALA A 90 11.45 -5.93 -21.44
C ALA A 90 10.47 -4.95 -20.74
N HIS A 91 10.96 -4.08 -19.85
CA HIS A 91 10.10 -3.15 -19.11
C HIS A 91 9.72 -1.92 -19.95
N LEU A 92 8.43 -1.59 -19.94
CA LEU A 92 7.81 -0.51 -20.72
C LEU A 92 6.97 0.39 -19.82
N CYS A 93 7.15 1.71 -19.89
CA CYS A 93 6.31 2.67 -19.17
C CYS A 93 6.19 4.03 -19.88
N VAL A 94 5.18 4.84 -19.54
CA VAL A 94 4.91 6.13 -20.21
C VAL A 94 5.71 7.30 -19.63
N THR A 95 6.27 7.20 -18.40
CA THR A 95 6.89 8.37 -17.74
C THR A 95 8.31 8.09 -17.24
N ALA A 96 9.22 9.04 -17.50
CA ALA A 96 10.62 8.95 -17.05
C ALA A 96 10.75 8.78 -15.52
N LYS A 97 9.81 9.31 -14.72
CA LYS A 97 9.76 9.06 -13.26
C LYS A 97 9.62 7.56 -12.95
N ARG A 98 8.72 6.85 -13.63
CA ARG A 98 8.55 5.39 -13.46
C ARG A 98 9.74 4.62 -14.02
N MET A 99 10.33 5.06 -15.14
CA MET A 99 11.52 4.42 -15.69
C MET A 99 12.73 4.55 -14.76
N LYS A 100 13.00 5.74 -14.20
CA LYS A 100 14.03 5.94 -13.16
C LYS A 100 13.78 5.06 -11.93
N GLN A 101 12.53 4.96 -11.47
CA GLN A 101 12.16 4.09 -10.35
C GLN A 101 12.40 2.60 -10.67
N HIS A 102 12.08 2.15 -11.88
CA HIS A 102 12.36 0.79 -12.36
C HIS A 102 13.86 0.50 -12.46
N TRP A 103 14.66 1.44 -12.96
CA TRP A 103 16.13 1.30 -13.01
C TRP A 103 16.75 1.15 -11.61
N VAL A 104 16.27 1.93 -10.63
CA VAL A 104 16.73 1.80 -9.24
C VAL A 104 16.24 0.49 -8.60
N SER A 105 14.99 0.06 -8.82
CA SER A 105 14.43 -1.12 -8.14
C SER A 105 14.82 -2.47 -8.77
N VAL A 106 14.98 -2.54 -10.10
CA VAL A 106 15.28 -3.78 -10.83
C VAL A 106 16.76 -3.86 -11.22
N HIS A 107 17.34 -2.77 -11.73
CA HIS A 107 18.72 -2.75 -12.22
C HIS A 107 19.72 -2.23 -11.18
N ARG A 108 19.25 -1.64 -10.07
CA ARG A 108 20.05 -1.08 -8.96
C ARG A 108 21.04 0.01 -9.39
N ILE A 109 20.80 0.65 -10.54
CA ILE A 109 21.62 1.72 -11.10
C ILE A 109 20.86 3.05 -10.96
N SER A 110 21.53 4.07 -10.42
CA SER A 110 20.96 5.42 -10.36
C SER A 110 20.98 6.09 -11.72
N ALA A 111 19.88 6.72 -12.11
CA ALA A 111 19.74 7.45 -13.37
C ALA A 111 20.43 8.84 -13.35
N SER A 112 21.67 8.86 -12.85
CA SER A 112 22.54 10.03 -12.62
C SER A 112 24.01 9.77 -12.94
N GLU A 113 24.43 8.51 -13.14
CA GLU A 113 25.86 8.12 -13.19
C GLU A 113 26.38 7.83 -14.61
N LEU A 114 25.47 7.66 -15.58
CA LEU A 114 25.75 7.43 -17.00
C LEU A 114 24.71 8.18 -17.86
N GLY A 115 24.87 8.16 -19.19
CA GLY A 115 23.93 8.75 -20.16
C GLY A 115 22.62 7.98 -20.33
N ASP A 116 21.74 8.48 -21.21
CA ASP A 116 20.33 8.07 -21.31
C ASP A 116 20.07 6.54 -21.23
N PHE A 117 19.19 6.19 -20.29
CA PHE A 117 18.91 4.84 -19.78
C PHE A 117 17.61 4.23 -20.35
N TRP A 118 16.98 4.89 -21.31
CA TRP A 118 15.73 4.44 -21.89
C TRP A 118 15.54 5.02 -23.27
N ASP A 119 14.79 4.29 -24.08
CA ASP A 119 14.62 4.60 -25.49
C ASP A 119 13.15 4.90 -25.78
N PRO A 120 12.84 5.96 -26.57
CA PRO A 120 11.48 6.35 -26.87
C PRO A 120 10.83 5.34 -27.81
N VAL A 121 9.77 4.69 -27.35
CA VAL A 121 9.03 3.67 -28.11
C VAL A 121 7.53 3.96 -28.14
N PRO A 122 6.82 3.62 -29.25
CA PRO A 122 5.37 3.65 -29.28
C PRO A 122 4.81 2.54 -28.39
N LEU A 123 3.95 2.88 -27.43
CA LEU A 123 3.27 1.95 -26.54
C LEU A 123 1.78 1.85 -26.85
N GLN A 124 1.21 0.67 -26.63
CA GLN A 124 -0.24 0.45 -26.52
C GLN A 124 -0.53 -0.41 -25.27
N THR A 125 -1.80 -0.47 -24.87
CA THR A 125 -2.29 -1.39 -23.82
C THR A 125 -3.71 -1.82 -24.16
N PHE A 126 -4.05 -3.08 -23.94
CA PHE A 126 -5.43 -3.57 -24.09
C PHE A 126 -6.32 -2.99 -22.99
N PHE A 127 -5.91 -3.10 -21.72
CA PHE A 127 -6.72 -2.77 -20.56
C PHE A 127 -6.20 -1.50 -19.84
N ARG A 128 -6.99 -0.99 -18.88
CA ARG A 128 -6.66 0.19 -18.05
C ARG A 128 -6.89 -0.12 -16.56
N GLY A 129 -6.45 0.78 -15.68
CA GLY A 129 -6.49 0.57 -14.22
C GLY A 129 -5.54 -0.55 -13.80
N ASN A 130 -5.93 -1.33 -12.79
CA ASN A 130 -5.11 -2.40 -12.20
C ASN A 130 -4.75 -3.54 -13.18
N ALA A 131 -5.40 -3.59 -14.35
CA ALA A 131 -5.14 -4.55 -15.42
C ALA A 131 -4.23 -4.00 -16.55
N LEU A 132 -3.68 -2.80 -16.40
CA LEU A 132 -2.87 -2.14 -17.41
C LEU A 132 -1.55 -2.90 -17.67
N ARG A 133 -1.25 -3.20 -18.94
CA ARG A 133 -0.02 -3.86 -19.38
C ARG A 133 0.40 -3.28 -20.73
N TYR A 134 1.48 -2.52 -20.74
CA TYR A 134 2.01 -1.93 -21.98
C TYR A 134 2.69 -2.99 -22.86
N PHE A 135 2.62 -2.78 -24.17
CA PHE A 135 3.38 -3.50 -25.18
C PHE A 135 3.84 -2.54 -26.31
N THR A 136 4.86 -2.94 -27.04
CA THR A 136 5.46 -2.24 -28.20
C THR A 136 5.83 -3.25 -29.28
N ASN A 137 6.36 -2.80 -30.42
CA ASN A 137 6.91 -3.70 -31.43
C ASN A 137 8.22 -4.35 -30.92
N PRO A 138 8.32 -5.70 -30.84
CA PRO A 138 9.52 -6.39 -30.35
C PRO A 138 10.83 -6.01 -31.07
N ALA A 139 10.79 -5.75 -32.38
CA ALA A 139 11.97 -5.40 -33.19
C ALA A 139 12.70 -4.14 -32.70
N LEU A 140 11.96 -3.21 -32.09
CA LEU A 140 12.53 -1.98 -31.51
C LEU A 140 13.39 -2.31 -30.29
N LEU A 141 12.99 -3.27 -29.46
CA LEU A 141 13.73 -3.68 -28.27
C LEU A 141 15.02 -4.44 -28.60
N ILE A 142 15.03 -5.17 -29.72
CA ILE A 142 16.20 -5.93 -30.17
C ILE A 142 17.28 -4.97 -30.70
N SER A 143 16.90 -4.04 -31.58
CA SER A 143 17.81 -3.07 -32.23
C SER A 143 18.66 -2.29 -31.22
N LEU A 144 18.05 -1.87 -30.11
CA LEU A 144 18.69 -1.05 -29.06
C LEU A 144 19.81 -1.77 -28.30
N SER A 145 19.85 -3.11 -28.34
CA SER A 145 20.83 -3.91 -27.59
C SER A 145 22.22 -4.00 -28.24
N SER A 146 22.37 -3.59 -29.50
CA SER A 146 23.56 -3.90 -30.31
C SER A 146 24.61 -2.78 -30.40
N ASP A 147 24.22 -1.50 -30.28
CA ASP A 147 25.06 -0.36 -30.69
C ASP A 147 26.01 0.21 -29.62
N LYS A 148 26.02 -0.33 -28.39
CA LYS A 148 26.79 0.23 -27.25
C LYS A 148 28.04 -0.59 -26.84
N SER A 149 28.74 -1.21 -27.79
CA SER A 149 29.99 -1.96 -27.53
C SER A 149 31.14 -1.62 -28.50
N GLY A 150 31.80 -0.47 -28.30
CA GLY A 150 32.96 -0.08 -29.13
C GLY A 150 33.90 0.95 -28.50
N GLY A 151 35.12 0.52 -28.17
CA GLY A 151 36.28 1.39 -27.94
C GLY A 151 36.73 1.56 -26.48
N LEU A 152 37.83 0.89 -26.12
CA LEU A 152 38.69 1.28 -25.00
C LEU A 152 40.16 1.00 -25.36
N THR A 153 41.04 1.98 -25.21
CA THR A 153 42.45 1.89 -25.63
C THR A 153 43.44 2.18 -24.50
N ASN A 154 44.03 1.11 -23.95
CA ASN A 154 45.40 0.94 -23.44
C ASN A 154 46.06 1.97 -22.48
N THR A 155 46.74 1.39 -21.46
CA THR A 155 47.93 1.89 -20.70
C THR A 155 47.73 3.10 -19.75
N THR A 156 48.47 3.27 -18.63
CA THR A 156 49.71 2.62 -18.12
C THR A 156 49.68 2.22 -16.61
N SER A 157 50.58 1.30 -16.23
CA SER A 157 51.28 1.09 -14.94
C SER A 157 51.16 2.21 -13.87
N ALA A 158 50.73 1.98 -12.61
CA ALA A 158 51.40 1.30 -11.47
C ALA A 158 52.47 2.17 -10.73
N THR A 159 52.83 2.02 -9.43
CA THR A 159 52.78 0.83 -8.53
C THR A 159 52.31 1.15 -7.05
N PRO A 160 52.95 0.90 -5.86
CA PRO A 160 52.21 0.74 -4.58
C PRO A 160 52.68 1.56 -3.33
N ALA A 161 52.25 1.13 -2.12
CA ALA A 161 52.60 1.56 -0.73
C ALA A 161 51.91 2.85 -0.19
N SER A 162 51.52 2.98 1.09
CA SER A 162 51.51 2.05 2.26
C SER A 162 50.33 2.36 3.23
N SER A 163 50.15 1.55 4.28
CA SER A 163 49.05 1.58 5.27
C SER A 163 49.16 2.69 6.33
N GLU A 164 48.01 3.27 6.77
CA GLU A 164 47.40 2.97 8.09
C GLU A 164 46.05 3.69 8.35
N ASN A 165 45.36 3.26 9.41
CA ASN A 165 43.98 3.55 9.83
C ASN A 165 43.55 5.04 9.91
N ARG A 166 42.28 5.33 9.54
CA ARG A 166 41.18 5.58 10.52
C ARG A 166 39.78 5.73 9.91
N GLU A 167 38.79 5.28 10.67
CA GLU A 167 37.38 5.74 10.69
C GLU A 167 36.61 5.80 9.36
N SER A 168 36.44 4.64 8.74
CA SER A 168 35.39 4.41 7.73
C SER A 168 33.99 4.63 8.33
N ARG A 169 33.39 5.81 8.14
CA ARG A 169 31.93 5.96 8.18
C ARG A 169 31.37 5.18 6.97
N PRO A 170 30.63 4.07 7.16
CA PRO A 170 30.00 3.41 6.01
C PRO A 170 28.95 4.36 5.42
N TYR A 171 28.94 4.48 4.09
CA TYR A 171 27.71 4.88 3.40
C TYR A 171 26.59 3.94 3.86
N GLN A 172 25.47 4.47 4.33
CA GLN A 172 24.33 3.65 4.73
C GLN A 172 23.82 2.88 3.51
N MET A 173 24.15 1.60 3.48
CA MET A 173 23.74 0.66 2.44
C MET A 173 22.22 0.51 2.49
N LEU A 174 21.56 0.64 1.33
CA LEU A 174 20.10 0.56 1.23
C LEU A 174 19.61 -0.76 1.83
N ILE A 175 18.76 -0.69 2.87
CA ILE A 175 18.26 -1.87 3.57
C ILE A 175 17.12 -2.47 2.74
N ALA A 176 17.49 -3.28 1.75
CA ALA A 176 16.60 -3.78 0.71
C ALA A 176 16.24 -5.27 0.85
N SER A 177 16.13 -5.76 2.08
CA SER A 177 15.73 -7.16 2.36
C SER A 177 15.07 -7.28 3.73
N ASP A 178 14.10 -8.19 3.84
CA ASP A 178 13.36 -8.52 5.07
C ASP A 178 14.29 -8.81 6.26
N ALA A 179 15.39 -9.51 6.02
CA ALA A 179 16.40 -9.80 7.05
C ALA A 179 17.08 -8.53 7.57
N GLY A 180 17.38 -7.56 6.69
CA GLY A 180 17.93 -6.27 7.08
C GLY A 180 16.90 -5.34 7.74
N LEU A 181 15.63 -5.40 7.31
CA LEU A 181 14.53 -4.69 7.96
C LEU A 181 14.25 -5.24 9.38
N LEU A 182 14.36 -6.55 9.57
CA LEU A 182 14.25 -7.21 10.87
C LEU A 182 15.45 -6.94 11.78
N ASP A 183 16.65 -6.80 11.23
CA ASP A 183 17.82 -6.34 11.98
C ASP A 183 17.68 -4.86 12.39
N HIS A 184 17.21 -3.99 11.48
CA HIS A 184 16.88 -2.60 11.78
C HIS A 184 15.80 -2.49 12.87
N TYR A 185 14.81 -3.40 12.89
CA TYR A 185 13.86 -3.50 13.99
C TYR A 185 14.55 -3.75 15.33
N ARG A 186 15.36 -4.83 15.39
CA ARG A 186 16.04 -5.31 16.60
C ARG A 186 17.07 -4.33 17.14
N ASN A 187 17.70 -3.55 16.27
CA ASN A 187 18.74 -2.60 16.66
C ASN A 187 18.23 -1.17 16.88
N TYR A 188 17.16 -0.75 16.20
CA TYR A 188 16.71 0.65 16.19
C TYR A 188 15.19 0.83 16.35
N THR A 189 14.32 0.23 15.51
CA THR A 189 12.88 0.57 15.49
C THR A 189 12.16 0.24 16.79
N TYR A 190 12.50 -0.85 17.48
CA TYR A 190 11.80 -1.20 18.72
C TYR A 190 11.94 -0.09 19.79
N LYS A 191 13.09 0.62 19.80
CA LYS A 191 13.42 1.70 20.75
C LYS A 191 12.64 3.00 20.49
N THR A 192 12.14 3.20 19.28
CA THR A 192 11.28 4.35 18.94
C THR A 192 9.80 4.07 19.20
N LEU A 193 9.45 2.88 19.69
CA LEU A 193 8.09 2.47 20.06
C LEU A 193 7.91 2.28 21.58
N SER A 194 9.01 2.04 22.30
CA SER A 194 9.01 1.85 23.76
C SER A 194 8.96 3.19 24.52
N CYS A 195 7.94 3.39 25.34
CA CYS A 195 7.80 4.57 26.21
C CYS A 195 8.39 4.38 27.62
N GLY A 196 8.82 3.15 27.97
CA GLY A 196 9.37 2.79 29.27
C GLY A 196 9.88 1.34 29.31
N PRO A 197 10.57 0.92 30.39
CA PRO A 197 11.26 -0.37 30.45
C PRO A 197 10.33 -1.58 30.25
N GLU A 198 9.10 -1.53 30.78
CA GLU A 198 8.10 -2.58 30.60
C GLU A 198 7.71 -2.77 29.13
N THR A 199 7.67 -1.68 28.35
CA THR A 199 7.39 -1.72 26.90
C THR A 199 8.63 -2.03 26.07
N ASP A 200 9.84 -1.74 26.57
CA ASP A 200 11.12 -2.09 25.91
C ASP A 200 11.22 -3.61 25.77
N ASP A 201 11.05 -4.38 26.85
CA ASP A 201 11.08 -5.85 26.79
C ASP A 201 9.97 -6.46 25.92
N ALA A 202 8.76 -5.87 25.96
CA ALA A 202 7.64 -6.31 25.12
C ALA A 202 7.96 -6.17 23.61
N PHE A 203 8.41 -4.98 23.16
CA PHE A 203 8.80 -4.76 21.76
C PHE A 203 10.12 -5.47 21.39
N ARG A 204 11.08 -5.58 22.30
CA ARG A 204 12.42 -6.15 22.05
C ARG A 204 12.42 -7.68 21.97
N ILE A 205 11.65 -8.34 22.82
CA ILE A 205 11.73 -9.80 23.04
C ILE A 205 10.43 -10.49 22.64
N ILE A 206 9.30 -10.09 23.25
CA ILE A 206 8.02 -10.81 23.14
C ILE A 206 7.45 -10.69 21.72
N VAL A 207 7.37 -9.47 21.18
CA VAL A 207 6.83 -9.21 19.85
C VAL A 207 7.61 -9.96 18.74
N PRO A 208 8.95 -9.96 18.71
CA PRO A 208 9.72 -10.83 17.82
C PRO A 208 9.47 -12.33 18.02
N GLN A 209 9.32 -12.83 19.25
CA GLN A 209 9.03 -14.25 19.51
C GLN A 209 7.65 -14.68 18.98
N LEU A 210 6.64 -13.81 19.08
CA LEU A 210 5.33 -14.01 18.47
C LEU A 210 5.42 -13.93 16.93
N ALA A 211 6.22 -13.01 16.37
CA ALA A 211 6.38 -12.87 14.91
C ALA A 211 6.97 -14.11 14.22
N HIS A 212 7.77 -14.94 14.90
CA HIS A 212 8.22 -16.23 14.34
C HIS A 212 7.08 -17.27 14.22
N GLN A 213 5.99 -17.10 14.96
CA GLN A 213 4.82 -17.99 14.97
C GLN A 213 3.66 -17.44 14.11
N PHE A 214 3.54 -16.11 14.01
CA PHE A 214 2.44 -15.42 13.35
C PHE A 214 2.96 -14.54 12.20
N PRO A 215 2.90 -15.01 10.93
CA PRO A 215 3.48 -14.29 9.78
C PRO A 215 2.94 -12.86 9.56
N PHE A 216 1.68 -12.59 9.91
CA PHE A 216 1.14 -11.23 9.84
C PHE A 216 1.87 -10.26 10.78
N LEU A 217 2.27 -10.72 11.97
CA LEU A 217 3.01 -9.91 12.94
C LEU A 217 4.45 -9.64 12.48
N LEU A 218 5.10 -10.62 11.83
CA LEU A 218 6.40 -10.41 11.18
C LEU A 218 6.29 -9.32 10.10
N HIS A 219 5.30 -9.39 9.22
CA HIS A 219 5.08 -8.34 8.21
C HIS A 219 4.75 -6.97 8.84
N GLY A 220 4.05 -6.91 9.99
CA GLY A 220 3.88 -5.69 10.77
C GLY A 220 5.21 -5.08 11.25
N ILE A 221 6.12 -5.90 11.78
CA ILE A 221 7.48 -5.51 12.18
C ILE A 221 8.28 -4.94 11.00
N LEU A 222 8.23 -5.61 9.85
CA LEU A 222 8.95 -5.18 8.63
C LEU A 222 8.36 -3.89 8.04
N SER A 223 7.03 -3.76 8.05
CA SER A 223 6.31 -2.56 7.61
C SER A 223 6.67 -1.34 8.47
N CYS A 224 6.59 -1.48 9.79
CA CYS A 224 6.96 -0.44 10.75
C CYS A 224 8.45 -0.04 10.63
N SER A 225 9.35 -1.01 10.46
CA SER A 225 10.79 -0.74 10.27
C SER A 225 11.09 -0.05 8.95
N SER A 226 10.29 -0.30 7.92
CA SER A 226 10.35 0.44 6.67
C SER A 226 9.92 1.90 6.88
N LEU A 227 8.83 2.18 7.62
CA LEU A 227 8.44 3.57 7.94
C LEU A 227 9.49 4.30 8.76
N HIS A 228 10.16 3.62 9.70
CA HIS A 228 11.26 4.18 10.47
C HIS A 228 12.48 4.53 9.59
N LEU A 229 12.80 3.71 8.59
CA LEU A 229 13.81 4.04 7.59
C LEU A 229 13.33 5.18 6.66
N ALA A 230 12.04 5.29 6.39
CA ALA A 230 11.46 6.36 5.60
C ALA A 230 11.50 7.74 6.30
N SER A 231 11.58 7.78 7.65
CA SER A 231 11.82 9.02 8.42
C SER A 231 13.30 9.34 8.60
N ILE A 232 14.17 8.33 8.80
CA ILE A 232 15.63 8.52 8.95
C ILE A 232 16.30 8.89 7.61
N ASP A 233 15.87 8.32 6.48
CA ASP A 233 16.46 8.53 5.16
C ASP A 233 15.50 9.22 4.17
N PRO A 234 15.46 10.57 4.16
CA PRO A 234 14.68 11.34 3.19
C PRO A 234 15.01 11.06 1.71
N LYS A 235 16.21 10.52 1.38
CA LYS A 235 16.59 10.23 -0.01
C LYS A 235 15.86 9.00 -0.53
N ASN A 236 15.76 7.97 0.32
CA ASN A 236 15.08 6.71 0.00
C ASN A 236 13.67 6.59 0.60
N ARG A 237 13.13 7.66 1.23
CA ARG A 237 11.78 7.72 1.83
C ARG A 237 10.72 7.02 0.98
N SER A 238 10.62 7.36 -0.31
CA SER A 238 9.62 6.76 -1.20
C SER A 238 9.83 5.27 -1.49
N TYR A 239 11.06 4.75 -1.45
CA TYR A 239 11.31 3.31 -1.52
C TYR A 239 10.82 2.62 -0.24
N TYR A 240 11.21 3.14 0.92
CA TYR A 240 10.84 2.57 2.22
C TYR A 240 9.33 2.68 2.51
N THR A 241 8.64 3.76 2.11
CA THR A 241 7.17 3.82 2.14
C THR A 241 6.53 2.72 1.28
N ILE A 242 7.08 2.40 0.11
CA ILE A 242 6.56 1.31 -0.74
C ILE A 242 6.82 -0.07 -0.11
N GLN A 243 7.97 -0.30 0.55
CA GLN A 243 8.20 -1.54 1.32
C GLN A 243 7.22 -1.66 2.50
N SER A 244 6.92 -0.54 3.17
CA SER A 244 5.91 -0.50 4.23
C SER A 244 4.52 -0.97 3.76
N ILE A 245 4.04 -0.40 2.64
CA ILE A 245 2.76 -0.75 2.02
C ILE A 245 2.75 -2.24 1.63
N GLN A 246 3.81 -2.73 0.96
CA GLN A 246 3.90 -4.12 0.50
C GLN A 246 3.82 -5.14 1.64
N HIS A 247 4.46 -4.87 2.78
CA HIS A 247 4.34 -5.74 3.95
C HIS A 247 2.98 -5.60 4.66
N ALA A 248 2.37 -4.40 4.70
CA ALA A 248 1.02 -4.24 5.22
C ALA A 248 -0.02 -5.03 4.38
N ASP A 249 0.08 -4.98 3.05
CA ASP A 249 -0.72 -5.79 2.11
C ASP A 249 -0.53 -7.30 2.33
N GLN A 250 0.70 -7.75 2.60
CA GLN A 250 1.02 -9.16 2.90
C GLN A 250 0.44 -9.62 4.25
N ALA A 251 0.45 -8.75 5.27
CA ALA A 251 -0.11 -9.06 6.58
C ALA A 251 -1.64 -9.16 6.58
N ALA A 252 -2.31 -8.28 5.83
CA ALA A 252 -3.74 -8.03 5.96
C ALA A 252 -4.65 -9.27 5.76
N PRO A 253 -4.41 -10.22 4.84
CA PRO A 253 -5.24 -11.43 4.70
C PRO A 253 -5.17 -12.35 5.92
N ALA A 254 -3.97 -12.57 6.46
CA ALA A 254 -3.76 -13.45 7.61
C ALA A 254 -4.23 -12.78 8.92
N PHE A 255 -4.04 -11.47 9.07
CA PHE A 255 -4.59 -10.71 10.18
C PHE A 255 -6.13 -10.76 10.18
N ARG A 256 -6.78 -10.48 9.03
CA ARG A 256 -8.27 -10.57 8.92
C ARG A 256 -8.82 -11.94 9.32
N TRP A 257 -8.13 -13.02 8.99
CA TRP A 257 -8.54 -14.37 9.39
C TRP A 257 -8.39 -14.60 10.92
N ALA A 258 -7.28 -14.13 11.51
CA ALA A 258 -7.08 -14.18 12.95
C ALA A 258 -8.14 -13.36 13.72
N THR A 259 -8.49 -12.15 13.25
CA THR A 259 -9.53 -11.31 13.86
C THR A 259 -10.94 -11.92 13.83
N MET A 260 -11.20 -12.90 12.97
CA MET A 260 -12.48 -13.63 12.95
C MET A 260 -12.55 -14.77 13.98
N ASN A 261 -11.41 -15.19 14.55
CA ASN A 261 -11.30 -16.37 15.42
C ASN A 261 -10.27 -16.11 16.54
N VAL A 262 -10.48 -15.06 17.33
CA VAL A 262 -9.54 -14.71 18.42
C VAL A 262 -9.65 -15.70 19.58
N ASP A 263 -8.50 -16.17 20.06
CA ASP A 263 -8.35 -17.11 21.16
C ASP A 263 -7.14 -16.78 22.05
N SER A 264 -6.95 -17.54 23.14
CA SER A 264 -5.81 -17.41 24.05
C SER A 264 -4.43 -17.58 23.37
N ASN A 265 -4.37 -18.23 22.21
CA ASN A 265 -3.13 -18.51 21.49
C ASN A 265 -2.72 -17.33 20.58
N ASN A 266 -3.68 -16.74 19.86
CA ASN A 266 -3.42 -15.70 18.86
C ASN A 266 -3.64 -14.27 19.38
N SER A 267 -4.41 -14.08 20.45
CA SER A 267 -4.79 -12.77 21.00
C SER A 267 -3.62 -11.82 21.25
N GLN A 268 -2.50 -12.31 21.79
CA GLN A 268 -1.28 -11.53 22.00
C GLN A 268 -0.69 -11.02 20.67
N ALA A 269 -0.65 -11.86 19.64
CA ALA A 269 -0.13 -11.46 18.33
C ALA A 269 -1.10 -10.50 17.59
N VAL A 270 -2.40 -10.69 17.77
CA VAL A 270 -3.45 -9.81 17.26
C VAL A 270 -3.37 -8.42 17.91
N LEU A 271 -3.21 -8.35 19.24
CA LEU A 271 -2.96 -7.10 19.98
C LEU A 271 -1.67 -6.42 19.48
N ALA A 272 -0.55 -7.15 19.40
CA ALA A 272 0.72 -6.60 18.93
C ALA A 272 0.66 -6.06 17.49
N PHE A 273 -0.09 -6.71 16.59
CA PHE A 273 -0.29 -6.21 15.23
C PHE A 273 -1.16 -4.95 15.18
N ALA A 274 -2.17 -4.83 16.07
CA ALA A 274 -2.98 -3.62 16.16
C ALA A 274 -2.14 -2.37 16.48
N PHE A 275 -1.11 -2.48 17.34
CA PHE A 275 -0.15 -1.39 17.57
C PHE A 275 0.61 -1.00 16.30
N PHE A 276 1.13 -1.98 15.55
CA PHE A 276 1.81 -1.69 14.28
C PHE A 276 0.88 -1.08 13.23
N LEU A 277 -0.41 -1.41 13.25
CA LEU A 277 -1.40 -0.78 12.37
C LEU A 277 -1.63 0.70 12.72
N VAL A 278 -1.64 1.09 14.00
CA VAL A 278 -1.70 2.51 14.40
C VAL A 278 -0.45 3.26 13.90
N VAL A 279 0.74 2.70 14.15
CA VAL A 279 2.01 3.29 13.69
C VAL A 279 2.06 3.40 12.17
N TYR A 280 1.51 2.42 11.45
CA TYR A 280 1.37 2.46 10.00
C TYR A 280 0.42 3.59 9.53
N ALA A 281 -0.76 3.68 10.13
CA ALA A 281 -1.77 4.67 9.77
C ALA A 281 -1.27 6.12 9.99
N LEU A 282 -0.48 6.35 11.04
CA LEU A 282 0.12 7.66 11.34
C LEU A 282 1.37 7.95 10.49
N GLY A 283 2.18 6.93 10.17
CA GLY A 283 3.42 7.09 9.38
C GLY A 283 3.22 7.17 7.86
N SER A 284 2.03 6.82 7.37
CA SER A 284 1.72 6.79 5.93
C SER A 284 1.07 8.10 5.47
N GLU A 285 1.89 9.10 5.11
CA GLU A 285 1.49 10.45 4.64
C GLU A 285 0.65 10.49 3.34
N SER A 286 0.26 9.34 2.76
CA SER A 286 -0.53 9.29 1.53
C SER A 286 -2.04 9.22 1.82
N ASN A 287 -2.79 10.24 1.38
CA ASN A 287 -4.26 10.22 1.32
C ASN A 287 -4.84 9.03 0.50
N ASP A 288 -4.03 8.38 -0.33
CA ASP A 288 -4.34 7.08 -0.91
C ASP A 288 -4.10 5.96 0.12
N GLN A 289 -5.05 5.76 1.05
CA GLN A 289 -5.11 4.56 1.90
C GLN A 289 -5.96 3.46 1.21
N PRO A 290 -5.42 2.24 0.99
CA PRO A 290 -6.17 1.07 0.52
C PRO A 290 -6.19 -0.08 1.55
N LEU A 291 -6.19 0.25 2.85
CA LEU A 291 -6.24 -0.70 3.96
C LEU A 291 -7.43 -0.26 4.84
N PHE A 292 -8.59 -0.93 4.81
CA PHE A 292 -8.85 -2.34 4.55
C PHE A 292 -10.14 -2.60 3.74
N LEU A 293 -10.01 -3.47 2.72
CA LEU A 293 -11.04 -4.08 1.85
C LEU A 293 -11.33 -3.31 0.55
N SER A 294 -12.09 -3.97 -0.33
CA SER A 294 -12.41 -3.50 -1.67
C SER A 294 -13.38 -2.32 -1.64
N LYS A 295 -13.15 -1.31 -2.49
CA LYS A 295 -14.21 -0.39 -2.92
C LYS A 295 -15.28 -1.16 -3.72
N ASP A 296 -16.29 -1.66 -3.03
CA ASP A 296 -17.59 -1.92 -3.64
C ASP A 296 -18.30 -0.57 -3.85
N ASN A 297 -18.62 -0.27 -5.11
CA ASN A 297 -19.13 1.04 -5.53
C ASN A 297 -20.44 1.39 -4.79
N ASN A 298 -20.49 2.54 -4.09
CA ASN A 298 -21.49 3.62 -4.25
C ASN A 298 -21.53 4.56 -3.01
N GLN A 299 -20.79 5.68 -3.02
CA GLN A 299 -21.23 7.02 -2.58
C GLN A 299 -20.10 8.04 -2.88
N GLY A 300 -20.39 9.33 -2.72
CA GLY A 300 -19.45 10.42 -3.00
C GLY A 300 -18.91 11.09 -1.75
N GLU A 301 -18.25 12.23 -1.97
CA GLU A 301 -17.66 13.15 -0.99
C GLU A 301 -16.33 12.70 -0.35
N ASP A 302 -15.45 13.69 -0.14
CA ASP A 302 -14.02 13.49 0.13
C ASP A 302 -13.75 13.34 1.64
N ALA A 303 -13.93 12.13 2.15
CA ALA A 303 -13.48 11.73 3.49
C ALA A 303 -12.35 10.68 3.39
N PRO A 304 -11.21 10.84 4.11
CA PRO A 304 -10.23 9.76 4.23
C PRO A 304 -10.85 8.57 4.96
N SER A 305 -10.66 7.37 4.44
CA SER A 305 -11.29 6.14 4.92
C SER A 305 -10.72 5.72 6.28
N LEU A 306 -11.41 6.10 7.38
CA LEU A 306 -11.02 5.78 8.76
C LEU A 306 -11.26 4.30 9.14
N GLU A 307 -11.12 3.38 8.19
CA GLU A 307 -11.30 1.92 8.31
C GLU A 307 -10.38 1.32 9.38
N TRP A 308 -9.19 1.90 9.58
CA TRP A 308 -8.30 1.53 10.67
C TRP A 308 -8.86 1.88 12.07
N ILE A 309 -9.62 2.98 12.19
CA ILE A 309 -10.35 3.31 13.44
C ILE A 309 -11.51 2.34 13.64
N GLU A 310 -12.20 1.94 12.57
CA GLU A 310 -13.23 0.90 12.67
C GLU A 310 -12.64 -0.44 13.12
N ILE A 311 -11.45 -0.81 12.63
CA ILE A 311 -10.72 -2.01 13.07
C ILE A 311 -10.27 -1.92 14.53
N LEU A 312 -9.81 -0.76 15.03
CA LEU A 312 -9.49 -0.58 16.44
C LEU A 312 -10.73 -0.63 17.33
N ARG A 313 -11.80 0.08 16.95
CA ARG A 313 -13.09 0.13 17.66
C ARG A 313 -13.73 -1.27 17.75
N ASN A 314 -13.71 -2.03 16.65
CA ASN A 314 -14.15 -3.42 16.62
C ASN A 314 -13.15 -4.32 17.38
N GLY A 315 -11.86 -3.97 17.37
CA GLY A 315 -10.78 -4.63 18.10
C GLY A 315 -11.00 -4.66 19.61
N CYS A 316 -11.52 -3.59 20.21
CA CYS A 316 -11.91 -3.58 21.62
C CYS A 316 -12.93 -4.71 21.92
N SER A 317 -14.02 -4.78 21.15
CA SER A 317 -15.05 -5.81 21.29
C SER A 317 -14.51 -7.23 21.05
N MET A 318 -13.63 -7.37 20.06
CA MET A 318 -12.97 -8.64 19.69
C MET A 318 -12.00 -9.15 20.77
N LEU A 319 -11.31 -8.26 21.51
CA LEU A 319 -10.38 -8.66 22.57
C LEU A 319 -11.06 -8.79 23.95
N CYS A 320 -12.27 -8.25 24.16
CA CYS A 320 -13.02 -8.40 25.42
C CYS A 320 -13.06 -9.82 26.01
N PRO A 321 -13.31 -10.91 25.23
CA PRO A 321 -13.39 -12.27 25.78
C PRO A 321 -12.09 -12.81 26.37
N VAL A 322 -10.94 -12.26 25.96
CA VAL A 322 -9.57 -12.68 26.33
C VAL A 322 -8.82 -11.59 27.10
N TRP A 323 -9.48 -10.48 27.46
CA TRP A 323 -8.82 -9.29 28.00
C TRP A 323 -8.11 -9.55 29.34
N THR A 324 -8.71 -10.37 30.20
CA THR A 324 -8.11 -10.79 31.49
C THR A 324 -6.82 -11.57 31.31
N GLU A 325 -6.77 -12.46 30.31
CA GLU A 325 -5.56 -13.20 29.94
C GLU A 325 -4.50 -12.26 29.35
N LEU A 326 -4.90 -11.31 28.48
CA LEU A 326 -3.99 -10.29 27.94
C LEU A 326 -3.37 -9.40 29.04
N THR A 327 -4.16 -8.94 30.01
CA THR A 327 -3.67 -8.13 31.15
C THR A 327 -2.72 -8.87 32.10
N THR A 328 -2.63 -10.20 32.00
CA THR A 328 -1.69 -11.05 32.76
C THR A 328 -0.62 -11.70 31.90
N SER A 329 -0.63 -11.46 30.58
CA SER A 329 0.31 -12.00 29.60
C SER A 329 1.64 -11.24 29.57
N PRO A 330 2.68 -11.76 28.88
CA PRO A 330 3.89 -11.00 28.56
C PRO A 330 3.68 -9.71 27.74
N LEU A 331 2.47 -9.48 27.19
CA LEU A 331 2.07 -8.20 26.57
C LEU A 331 1.11 -7.37 27.44
N ALA A 332 1.02 -7.65 28.75
CA ALA A 332 0.31 -6.77 29.69
C ALA A 332 0.70 -5.27 29.57
N PRO A 333 1.98 -4.88 29.31
CA PRO A 333 2.33 -3.48 29.07
C PRO A 333 1.60 -2.85 27.88
N PHE A 334 1.24 -3.63 26.85
CA PHE A 334 0.45 -3.13 25.72
C PHE A 334 -1.02 -2.93 26.12
N THR A 335 -1.57 -3.75 27.02
CA THR A 335 -2.92 -3.51 27.58
C THR A 335 -2.99 -2.26 28.47
N ALA A 336 -1.86 -1.84 29.04
CA ALA A 336 -1.77 -0.56 29.76
C ALA A 336 -1.78 0.64 28.81
N LEU A 337 -1.09 0.55 27.66
CA LEU A 337 -1.14 1.55 26.58
C LEU A 337 -2.51 1.65 25.88
N TRP A 338 -3.42 0.70 26.11
CA TRP A 338 -4.81 0.68 25.61
C TRP A 338 -5.85 1.17 26.64
N ARG A 339 -5.41 1.66 27.81
CA ARG A 339 -6.34 2.09 28.87
C ARG A 339 -6.84 3.52 28.62
N ASP A 340 -8.12 3.77 28.93
CA ASP A 340 -8.87 5.00 28.57
C ASP A 340 -8.31 6.33 29.14
N ASP A 341 -7.43 6.28 30.15
CA ASP A 341 -7.03 7.46 30.93
C ASP A 341 -5.86 8.23 30.29
N LEU A 342 -6.16 9.36 29.64
CA LEU A 342 -5.17 10.29 29.06
C LEU A 342 -4.38 11.12 30.10
N ASP A 343 -4.56 10.87 31.41
CA ASP A 343 -4.07 11.70 32.53
C ASP A 343 -4.33 13.23 32.38
N VAL A 344 -5.40 13.57 31.64
CA VAL A 344 -5.92 14.94 31.54
C VAL A 344 -7.05 15.12 32.55
N PRO A 345 -6.90 15.97 33.58
CA PRO A 345 -7.97 16.24 34.52
C PRO A 345 -9.13 16.96 33.81
N THR A 346 -10.32 16.37 33.87
CA THR A 346 -11.52 16.90 33.23
C THR A 346 -11.85 18.28 33.78
N ASN A 347 -11.77 19.31 32.93
CA ASN A 347 -12.21 20.66 33.26
C ASN A 347 -13.73 20.77 33.03
N PRO A 348 -14.57 20.93 34.08
CA PRO A 348 -16.03 21.04 33.89
C PRO A 348 -16.45 22.29 33.11
N ASN A 349 -15.56 23.29 33.05
CA ASN A 349 -15.76 24.56 32.36
C ASN A 349 -15.10 24.61 30.97
N ASP A 350 -14.68 23.47 30.39
CA ASP A 350 -14.18 23.48 29.01
C ASP A 350 -15.34 23.82 28.03
N PRO A 351 -15.21 24.85 27.18
CA PRO A 351 -16.29 25.27 26.27
C PRO A 351 -16.69 24.17 25.27
N LEU A 352 -15.77 23.26 24.91
CA LEU A 352 -16.09 22.10 24.08
C LEU A 352 -16.95 21.09 24.86
N LEU A 353 -16.60 20.81 26.12
CA LEU A 353 -17.38 19.90 26.97
C LEU A 353 -18.78 20.46 27.24
N ILE A 354 -18.90 21.75 27.56
CA ILE A 354 -20.19 22.43 27.74
C ILE A 354 -21.04 22.31 26.46
N THR A 355 -20.44 22.54 25.28
CA THR A 355 -21.13 22.44 24.00
C THR A 355 -21.61 21.02 23.72
N LEU A 356 -20.74 20.00 23.90
CA LEU A 356 -21.09 18.59 23.71
C LEU A 356 -22.21 18.14 24.65
N LEU A 357 -22.13 18.49 25.94
CA LEU A 357 -23.16 18.15 26.93
C LEU A 357 -24.50 18.85 26.64
N SER A 358 -24.50 20.06 26.08
CA SER A 358 -25.73 20.80 25.73
C SER A 358 -26.55 20.16 24.60
N VAL A 359 -25.98 19.20 23.86
CA VAL A 359 -26.67 18.44 22.81
C VAL A 359 -27.35 17.18 23.37
N ILE A 360 -26.97 16.72 24.58
CA ILE A 360 -27.52 15.51 25.20
C ILE A 360 -28.83 15.87 25.94
N PRO A 361 -29.99 15.27 25.60
CA PRO A 361 -31.25 15.62 26.24
C PRO A 361 -31.32 15.18 27.72
N GLU A 362 -31.64 16.11 28.62
CA GLU A 362 -31.71 15.84 30.07
C GLU A 362 -32.79 14.82 30.46
N TYR A 363 -33.87 14.73 29.66
CA TYR A 363 -35.00 13.83 29.91
C TYR A 363 -34.67 12.34 29.66
N GLU A 364 -33.51 12.01 29.09
CA GLU A 364 -33.09 10.63 28.78
C GLU A 364 -32.19 10.00 29.86
N SER A 365 -32.03 10.67 31.01
CA SER A 365 -31.11 10.29 32.09
C SER A 365 -31.35 8.92 32.76
N GLU A 366 -32.47 8.26 32.52
CA GLU A 366 -32.73 6.87 32.95
C GLU A 366 -32.27 5.81 31.93
N LEU A 367 -31.89 6.21 30.71
CA LEU A 367 -31.40 5.31 29.66
C LEU A 367 -29.89 5.10 29.76
N THR A 368 -29.43 3.86 29.52
CA THR A 368 -28.00 3.50 29.46
C THR A 368 -27.23 4.42 28.51
N ASP A 369 -27.84 4.77 27.38
CA ASP A 369 -27.25 5.57 26.32
C ASP A 369 -26.88 6.99 26.79
N TYR A 370 -27.64 7.59 27.71
CA TYR A 370 -27.31 8.91 28.29
C TYR A 370 -25.94 8.91 28.97
N TYR A 371 -25.62 7.85 29.72
CA TYR A 371 -24.33 7.68 30.36
C TYR A 371 -23.21 7.46 29.34
N ILE A 372 -23.47 6.71 28.27
CA ILE A 372 -22.53 6.47 27.17
C ILE A 372 -22.20 7.77 26.42
N TYR A 373 -23.20 8.58 26.07
CA TYR A 373 -22.99 9.88 25.42
C TYR A 373 -22.26 10.86 26.34
N ARG A 374 -22.56 10.85 27.65
CA ARG A 374 -21.91 11.73 28.63
C ARG A 374 -20.44 11.36 28.85
N ASP A 375 -20.11 10.07 28.97
CA ASP A 375 -18.73 9.57 29.03
C ASP A 375 -17.97 9.90 27.74
N SER A 376 -18.58 9.66 26.57
CA SER A 376 -18.01 9.99 25.26
C SER A 376 -17.68 11.49 25.12
N ALA A 377 -18.56 12.38 25.61
CA ALA A 377 -18.32 13.82 25.60
C ALA A 377 -17.14 14.23 26.49
N VAL A 378 -16.99 13.60 27.67
CA VAL A 378 -15.85 13.82 28.59
C VAL A 378 -14.54 13.35 27.96
N LYS A 379 -14.49 12.12 27.44
CA LYS A 379 -13.30 11.55 26.80
C LYS A 379 -12.87 12.34 25.56
N LEU A 380 -13.83 12.81 24.75
CA LEU A 380 -13.54 13.67 23.60
C LEU A 380 -12.95 15.02 24.02
N ALA A 381 -13.48 15.65 25.07
CA ALA A 381 -12.91 16.89 25.60
C ALA A 381 -11.49 16.69 26.17
N GLN A 382 -11.24 15.58 26.88
CA GLN A 382 -9.90 15.20 27.36
C GLN A 382 -8.92 14.99 26.19
N ALA A 383 -9.34 14.34 25.10
CA ALA A 383 -8.51 14.16 23.91
C ALA A 383 -8.12 15.50 23.24
N PHE A 384 -9.06 16.43 23.07
CA PHE A 384 -8.75 17.77 22.55
C PHE A 384 -7.86 18.58 23.48
N ALA A 385 -7.98 18.42 24.80
CA ALA A 385 -7.10 19.05 25.78
C ALA A 385 -5.70 18.40 25.84
N PHE A 386 -5.59 17.09 25.58
CA PHE A 386 -4.32 16.38 25.42
C PHE A 386 -3.54 16.89 24.20
N ILE A 387 -4.18 16.97 23.02
CA ILE A 387 -3.55 17.41 21.77
C ILE A 387 -2.97 18.82 21.89
N LYS A 388 -3.75 19.79 22.40
CA LYS A 388 -3.30 21.17 22.65
C LYS A 388 -2.04 21.26 23.53
N ARG A 389 -1.78 20.25 24.36
CA ARG A 389 -0.65 20.17 25.30
C ARG A 389 0.67 19.75 24.62
N TYR A 390 0.61 19.28 23.37
CA TYR A 390 1.76 18.92 22.53
C TYR A 390 1.97 19.87 21.34
N ASP A 391 0.94 20.64 20.94
CA ASP A 391 1.04 21.72 19.95
C ASP A 391 1.56 23.06 20.52
N SER A 392 2.01 23.09 21.79
CA SER A 392 2.43 24.30 22.55
C SER A 392 3.90 24.24 22.99
#